data_AF-A0A511NDF9-F1
#
_entry.id   AF-A0A511NDF9-F1
#
_cell.length_a   1.000
_cell.length_b   1.000
_cell.length_c   1.000
_cell.angle_alpha   90.00
_cell.angle_beta   90.00
_cell.angle_gamma   90.00
#
_symmetry.space_group_name_H-M   'P 1'
#
loop_
_entity.id
_entity.type
_entity.pdbx_description
1 polymer ?
#
loop_
_entity_poly.entity_id
_entity_poly.type
_entity_poly.pdbx_seq_one_letter_code
_entity_poly.pdbx_strand_id
1 'polypeptide(L)'
;MIASVIIGGYSHLLWDAFTHEWGYFAKQIPALQEVWFTHPVEVKGYKFLQHFSTFIGGVFILNWIHFMPKEGIQKTEFDSSFWLQLFGYTFLISLIRLVIFPVKVVLGNIIVVVGMSIFLSLIVLGVKDKLLKK
;
A
#
# COMPACT_ATOMS: atom_id res chain seq x y z
N MET A 1 -17.01 -6.47 8.08
CA MET A 1 -15.79 -5.65 8.30
C MET A 1 -14.67 -6.45 8.94
N ILE A 2 -14.84 -6.99 10.16
CA ILE A 2 -13.77 -7.73 10.87
C ILE A 2 -13.26 -8.93 10.06
N ALA A 3 -14.18 -9.78 9.55
CA ALA A 3 -13.80 -10.93 8.72
C ALA A 3 -12.99 -10.52 7.47
N SER A 4 -13.39 -9.45 6.78
CA SER A 4 -12.69 -8.95 5.59
C SER A 4 -11.27 -8.46 5.92
N VAL A 5 -11.09 -7.76 7.06
CA VAL A 5 -9.77 -7.31 7.52
C VAL A 5 -8.88 -8.49 7.88
N ILE A 6 -9.42 -9.49 8.59
CA ILE A 6 -8.69 -10.71 8.96
C ILE A 6 -8.26 -11.47 7.71
N ILE A 7 -9.22 -11.80 6.83
CA ILE A 7 -8.95 -12.56 5.61
C ILE A 7 -7.95 -11.79 4.73
N GLY A 8 -8.18 -10.49 4.53
CA GLY A 8 -7.28 -9.65 3.73
C GLY A 8 -5.87 -9.57 4.30
N GLY A 9 -5.73 -9.40 5.61
CA GLY A 9 -4.45 -9.38 6.30
C GLY A 9 -3.68 -10.70 6.17
N TYR A 10 -4.35 -11.83 6.41
CA TYR A 10 -3.72 -13.15 6.25
C TYR A 10 -3.38 -13.47 4.80
N SER A 11 -4.24 -13.13 3.83
CA SER A 11 -3.92 -13.32 2.41
C SER A 11 -2.72 -12.48 1.98
N HIS A 12 -2.60 -11.25 2.52
CA HIS A 12 -1.45 -10.40 2.27
C HIS A 12 -0.15 -10.99 2.85
N LEU A 13 -0.17 -11.42 4.11
CA LEU A 13 0.99 -12.09 4.74
C LEU A 13 1.38 -13.38 4.02
N LEU A 14 0.39 -14.16 3.56
CA LEU A 14 0.64 -15.36 2.77
C LEU A 14 1.33 -15.01 1.45
N TRP A 15 0.88 -13.96 0.75
CA TRP A 15 1.51 -13.51 -0.50
C TRP A 15 2.92 -12.95 -0.29
N ASP A 16 3.17 -12.26 0.83
CA ASP A 16 4.50 -11.78 1.21
C ASP A 16 5.51 -12.92 1.35
N ALA A 17 5.08 -14.07 1.84
CA ALA A 17 5.93 -15.25 1.99
C ALA A 17 6.45 -15.84 0.66
N PHE A 18 5.83 -15.50 -0.49
CA PHE A 18 6.30 -15.85 -1.84
C PHE A 18 7.15 -14.75 -2.49
N THR A 19 6.93 -13.50 -2.11
CA THR A 19 7.42 -12.32 -2.85
C THR A 19 8.59 -11.62 -2.17
N HIS A 20 8.91 -11.97 -0.92
CA HIS A 20 10.06 -11.43 -0.20
C HIS A 20 11.21 -12.43 -0.14
N GLU A 21 12.44 -11.90 -0.19
CA GLU A 21 13.66 -12.70 -0.14
C GLU A 21 13.74 -13.62 1.09
N TRP A 22 13.26 -13.12 2.23
CA TRP A 22 13.25 -13.85 3.49
C TRP A 22 12.00 -14.73 3.68
N GLY A 23 11.05 -14.69 2.74
CA GLY A 23 9.79 -15.42 2.78
C GLY A 23 9.99 -16.94 2.74
N TYR A 24 9.13 -17.66 3.47
CA TYR A 24 9.22 -19.12 3.58
C TYR A 24 9.11 -19.80 2.21
N PHE A 25 8.07 -19.51 1.44
CA PHE A 25 7.86 -20.13 0.12
C PHE A 25 8.87 -19.64 -0.91
N ALA A 26 9.26 -18.37 -0.85
CA ALA A 26 10.32 -17.83 -1.70
C ALA A 26 11.62 -18.63 -1.56
N LYS A 27 11.98 -19.10 -0.36
CA LYS A 27 13.18 -19.92 -0.11
C LYS A 27 13.02 -21.38 -0.50
N GLN A 28 11.80 -21.93 -0.42
CA GLN A 28 11.53 -23.34 -0.68
C GLN A 28 11.30 -23.66 -2.16
N ILE A 29 10.90 -22.67 -2.97
CA ILE A 29 10.65 -22.83 -4.40
C ILE A 29 11.89 -22.35 -5.18
N PRO A 30 12.71 -23.25 -5.75
CA PRO A 30 13.99 -22.87 -6.38
C PRO A 30 13.82 -21.82 -7.49
N ALA A 31 12.78 -21.98 -8.31
CA ALA A 31 12.47 -21.06 -9.39
C ALA A 31 12.28 -19.61 -8.90
N LEU A 32 11.82 -19.37 -7.67
CA LEU A 32 11.67 -18.00 -7.15
C LEU A 32 13.01 -17.37 -6.73
N GLN A 33 14.02 -18.18 -6.41
CA GLN A 33 15.37 -17.70 -6.07
C GLN A 33 16.26 -17.49 -7.30
N GLU A 34 15.94 -18.17 -8.40
CA GLU A 34 16.64 -18.03 -9.67
C GLU A 34 16.47 -16.63 -10.28
N VAL A 35 17.48 -16.20 -11.03
CA VAL A 35 17.45 -14.96 -11.80
C VAL A 35 16.65 -15.22 -13.08
N TRP A 36 15.51 -14.56 -13.24
CA TRP A 36 14.65 -14.71 -14.43
C TRP A 36 15.06 -13.75 -15.54
N PHE A 37 15.58 -12.58 -15.16
CA PHE A 37 16.00 -11.55 -16.09
C PHE A 37 17.35 -10.99 -15.67
N THR A 38 18.26 -10.83 -16.62
CA THR A 38 19.64 -10.37 -16.39
C THR A 38 19.91 -8.96 -16.93
N HIS A 39 19.00 -8.40 -17.75
CA HIS A 39 19.14 -7.08 -18.34
C HIS A 39 17.80 -6.32 -18.30
N PRO A 40 17.75 -5.02 -17.92
CA PRO A 40 18.85 -4.11 -17.57
C PRO A 40 19.38 -4.25 -16.13
N VAL A 41 18.69 -5.00 -15.27
CA VAL A 41 19.08 -5.30 -13.88
C VAL A 41 18.73 -6.76 -13.61
N GLU A 42 19.53 -7.45 -12.79
CA GLU A 42 19.21 -8.81 -12.35
C GLU A 42 17.95 -8.82 -11.47
N VAL A 43 16.93 -9.56 -11.92
CA VAL A 43 15.66 -9.72 -11.21
C VAL A 43 15.43 -11.19 -10.91
N LYS A 44 15.43 -11.52 -9.61
CA LYS A 44 15.04 -12.84 -9.11
C LYS A 44 13.55 -13.08 -9.26
N GLY A 45 13.14 -14.34 -9.38
CA GLY A 45 11.74 -14.74 -9.56
C GLY A 45 10.79 -14.16 -8.50
N TYR A 46 11.17 -14.14 -7.21
CA TYR A 46 10.34 -13.54 -6.15
C TYR A 46 10.11 -12.03 -6.35
N LYS A 47 11.13 -11.29 -6.80
CA LYS A 47 11.01 -9.85 -7.09
C LYS A 47 10.16 -9.61 -8.32
N PHE A 48 10.32 -10.43 -9.36
CA PHE A 48 9.46 -10.37 -10.54
C PHE A 48 8.01 -10.61 -10.13
N LEU A 49 7.74 -11.66 -9.37
CA LEU A 49 6.39 -11.97 -8.89
C LEU A 49 5.81 -10.82 -8.04
N GLN A 50 6.63 -10.19 -7.20
CA GLN A 50 6.22 -9.02 -6.42
C GLN A 50 5.73 -7.85 -7.30
N HIS A 51 6.55 -7.44 -8.28
CA HIS A 51 6.20 -6.31 -9.15
C HIS A 51 5.10 -6.65 -10.14
N PHE A 52 5.14 -7.85 -10.72
CA PHE A 52 4.15 -8.31 -11.69
C PHE A 52 2.77 -8.45 -11.06
N SER A 53 2.67 -9.06 -9.87
CA SER A 53 1.40 -9.18 -9.16
C SER A 53 0.80 -7.81 -8.79
N THR A 54 1.64 -6.86 -8.36
CA THR A 54 1.21 -5.47 -8.12
C THR A 54 0.68 -4.80 -9.38
N PHE A 55 1.37 -4.97 -10.52
CA PHE A 55 0.93 -4.42 -11.79
C PHE A 55 -0.41 -5.00 -12.25
N ILE A 56 -0.54 -6.33 -12.26
CA ILE A 56 -1.79 -7.00 -12.63
C ILE A 56 -2.94 -6.63 -11.69
N GLY A 57 -2.68 -6.58 -10.38
CA GLY A 57 -3.66 -6.13 -9.39
C GLY A 57 -4.10 -4.69 -9.64
N GLY A 58 -3.16 -3.80 -9.96
CA GLY A 58 -3.46 -2.41 -10.34
C GLY A 58 -4.33 -2.31 -11.59
N VAL A 59 -4.00 -3.04 -12.65
CA VAL A 59 -4.80 -3.11 -13.88
C VAL A 59 -6.21 -3.64 -13.58
N PHE A 60 -6.31 -4.69 -12.76
CA PHE A 60 -7.60 -5.24 -12.35
C PHE A 60 -8.45 -4.21 -11.59
N ILE A 61 -7.86 -3.48 -10.64
CA ILE A 61 -8.55 -2.43 -9.89
C ILE A 61 -9.01 -1.30 -10.83
N LEU A 62 -8.16 -0.83 -11.74
CA LEU A 62 -8.50 0.22 -12.70
C LEU A 62 -9.63 -0.22 -13.64
N ASN A 63 -9.56 -1.45 -14.12
CA ASN A 63 -10.61 -2.05 -14.96
C ASN A 63 -11.93 -2.15 -14.18
N TRP A 64 -11.87 -2.60 -12.92
CA TRP A 64 -13.04 -2.67 -12.05
C TRP A 64 -13.68 -1.29 -11.81
N ILE A 65 -12.88 -0.26 -11.53
CA ILE A 65 -13.35 1.14 -11.39
C ILE A 65 -14.03 1.62 -12.67
N HIS A 66 -13.49 1.28 -13.84
CA HIS A 66 -14.09 1.67 -15.12
C HIS A 66 -15.51 1.11 -15.30
N PHE A 67 -15.78 -0.08 -14.78
CA PHE A 67 -17.08 -0.75 -14.86
C PHE A 67 -18.03 -0.42 -13.70
N MET A 68 -17.61 0.36 -12.70
CA MET A 68 -18.50 0.71 -11.59
C MET A 68 -19.66 1.60 -12.08
N PRO A 69 -20.91 1.32 -11.66
CA PRO A 69 -22.05 2.19 -11.94
C PRO A 69 -21.79 3.59 -11.38
N LYS A 70 -22.02 4.61 -12.21
CA LYS A 70 -21.83 6.03 -11.84
C LYS A 70 -23.13 6.68 -11.33
N GLU A 71 -24.18 5.89 -11.19
CA GLU A 71 -25.51 6.38 -10.80
C GLU A 71 -25.53 6.73 -9.31
N GLY A 72 -26.11 7.88 -8.97
CA GLY A 72 -26.27 8.30 -7.57
C GLY A 72 -25.05 9.01 -6.95
N ILE A 73 -24.02 9.35 -7.74
CA ILE A 73 -22.91 10.18 -7.24
C ILE A 73 -23.42 11.61 -7.03
N GLN A 74 -23.72 11.95 -5.78
CA GLN A 74 -23.98 13.35 -5.40
C GLN A 74 -22.73 14.17 -5.69
N LYS A 75 -22.90 15.34 -6.31
CA LYS A 75 -21.80 16.29 -6.49
C LYS A 75 -21.37 16.79 -5.11
N THR A 76 -20.29 16.25 -4.58
CA THR A 76 -19.62 16.77 -3.40
C THR A 76 -18.76 17.95 -3.82
N GLU A 77 -18.86 19.08 -3.12
CA GLU A 77 -17.91 20.17 -3.30
C GLU A 77 -16.52 19.75 -2.80
N PHE A 78 -15.48 20.34 -3.39
CA PHE A 78 -14.11 20.07 -3.00
C PHE A 78 -13.81 20.67 -1.61
N ASP A 79 -13.59 19.82 -0.61
CA ASP A 79 -13.23 20.25 0.74
C ASP A 79 -11.72 20.48 0.87
N SER A 80 -11.29 21.71 0.59
CA SER A 80 -9.89 22.13 0.74
C SER A 80 -9.35 21.96 2.17
N SER A 81 -10.20 22.08 3.19
CA SER A 81 -9.78 21.94 4.60
C SER A 81 -9.43 20.49 4.91
N PHE A 82 -10.25 19.54 4.46
CA PHE A 82 -9.97 18.11 4.57
C PHE A 82 -8.63 17.75 3.91
N TRP A 83 -8.42 18.18 2.66
CA TRP A 83 -7.18 17.87 1.94
C TRP A 83 -5.96 18.49 2.61
N LEU A 84 -6.04 19.74 3.07
CA LEU A 84 -4.94 20.39 3.80
C LEU A 84 -4.59 19.65 5.09
N GLN A 85 -5.60 19.22 5.86
CA GLN A 85 -5.39 18.42 7.06
C GLN A 85 -4.76 17.06 6.72
N LEU A 86 -5.25 16.37 5.69
CA LEU A 86 -4.69 15.08 5.25
C LEU A 86 -3.20 15.20 4.90
N PHE A 87 -2.83 16.22 4.12
CA PHE A 87 -1.42 16.49 3.79
C PHE A 87 -0.61 16.85 5.04
N GLY A 88 -1.14 17.69 5.93
CA GLY A 88 -0.49 18.08 7.17
C GLY A 88 -0.20 16.89 8.10
N TYR A 89 -1.21 16.04 8.38
CA TYR A 89 -1.04 14.84 9.18
C TYR A 89 -0.09 13.83 8.52
N THR A 90 -0.21 13.64 7.21
CA THR A 90 0.67 12.72 6.46
C THR A 90 2.12 13.17 6.55
N PHE A 91 2.38 14.47 6.40
CA PHE A 91 3.71 15.05 6.52
C PHE A 91 4.27 14.88 7.93
N LEU A 92 3.49 15.24 8.95
CA LEU A 92 3.91 15.13 10.35
C LEU A 92 4.21 13.69 10.76
N ILE A 93 3.32 12.74 10.43
CA ILE A 93 3.52 11.32 10.74
C ILE A 93 4.75 10.77 10.02
N SER A 94 4.94 11.13 8.74
CA SER A 94 6.11 10.71 7.97
C SER A 94 7.40 11.24 8.57
N LEU A 95 7.41 12.51 8.99
CA LEU A 95 8.56 13.16 9.60
C LEU A 95 8.90 12.52 10.95
N ILE A 96 7.90 12.31 11.82
CA ILE A 96 8.07 11.62 13.09
C ILE A 96 8.65 10.22 12.86
N ARG A 97 8.10 9.46 11.91
CA ARG A 97 8.58 8.12 11.58
C ARG A 97 10.04 8.13 11.17
N LEU A 98 10.44 9.06 10.28
CA LEU A 98 11.81 9.13 9.77
C LEU A 98 12.83 9.62 10.81
N VAL A 99 12.41 10.49 11.73
CA VAL A 99 13.27 10.99 12.82
C VAL A 99 13.48 9.92 13.89
N ILE A 100 12.41 9.24 14.32
CA ILE A 100 12.49 8.23 15.39
C ILE A 100 13.09 6.93 14.86
N PHE A 101 12.73 6.51 13.64
CA PHE A 101 13.22 5.30 13.00
C PHE A 101 13.85 5.63 11.64
N PRO A 102 15.12 6.09 11.64
CA PRO A 102 15.85 6.39 10.42
C PRO A 102 15.93 5.14 9.55
N VAL A 103 15.51 5.27 8.30
CA VAL A 103 15.68 4.23 7.28
C VAL A 103 16.66 4.70 6.23
N LYS A 104 17.29 3.75 5.55
CA LYS A 104 18.02 4.07 4.32
C LYS A 104 17.07 4.77 3.35
N VAL A 105 17.47 5.94 2.85
CA VAL A 105 16.69 6.76 1.90
C VAL A 105 16.75 6.11 0.52
N VAL A 106 16.04 4.99 0.40
CA VAL A 106 15.80 4.26 -0.84
C VAL A 106 14.34 4.47 -1.20
N LEU A 107 14.05 4.63 -2.49
CA LEU A 107 12.73 4.97 -3.00
C LEU A 107 11.62 4.10 -2.40
N GLY A 108 11.82 2.78 -2.33
CA GLY A 108 10.85 1.84 -1.74
C GLY A 108 10.53 2.14 -0.28
N ASN A 109 11.53 2.48 0.53
CA ASN A 109 11.31 2.81 1.94
C ASN A 109 10.50 4.10 2.10
N ILE A 110 10.78 5.11 1.27
CA ILE A 110 10.07 6.39 1.32
C ILE A 110 8.61 6.21 0.89
N ILE A 111 8.35 5.45 -0.18
CA ILE A 111 6.99 5.14 -0.64
C ILE A 111 6.18 4.46 0.46
N VAL A 112 6.75 3.45 1.13
CA VAL A 112 6.08 2.73 2.22
C VAL A 112 5.75 3.66 3.39
N VAL A 113 6.67 4.56 3.78
CA VAL A 113 6.42 5.54 4.85
C VAL A 113 5.26 6.43 4.51
N VAL A 114 5.31 7.07 3.35
CA VAL A 114 4.29 8.04 2.95
C VAL A 114 2.94 7.33 2.83
N GLY A 115 2.90 6.15 2.22
CA GLY A 115 1.68 5.34 2.11
C GLY A 115 1.07 4.98 3.46
N MET A 116 1.88 4.49 4.41
CA MET A 116 1.41 4.20 5.77
C MET A 116 0.92 5.46 6.51
N SER A 117 1.61 6.59 6.33
CA SER A 117 1.22 7.86 6.92
C SER A 117 -0.11 8.38 6.38
N ILE A 118 -0.40 8.19 5.09
CA ILE A 118 -1.70 8.53 4.48
C ILE A 118 -2.81 7.71 5.15
N PHE A 119 -2.66 6.39 5.24
CA PHE A 119 -3.67 5.54 5.87
C PHE A 119 -3.91 5.91 7.33
N LEU A 120 -2.84 6.16 8.10
CA LEU A 120 -2.97 6.58 9.49
C LEU A 120 -3.66 7.95 9.61
N SER A 121 -3.33 8.89 8.72
CA SER A 121 -3.98 10.20 8.67
C SER A 121 -5.47 10.09 8.39
N LEU A 122 -5.89 9.21 7.46
CA LEU A 122 -7.30 8.94 7.17
C LEU A 122 -8.04 8.38 8.39
N ILE A 123 -7.40 7.49 9.16
CA ILE A 123 -7.98 6.95 10.41
C ILE A 123 -8.15 8.08 11.44
N VAL A 124 -7.11 8.91 11.64
CA VAL A 124 -7.14 10.03 12.60
C VAL A 124 -8.25 11.02 12.24
N LEU A 125 -8.34 11.42 10.97
CA LEU A 125 -9.39 12.34 10.51
C LEU A 125 -10.78 11.73 10.65
N GLY A 126 -10.95 10.46 10.29
CA GLY A 126 -12.23 9.76 10.43
C GLY A 126 -12.69 9.64 11.90
N VAL A 127 -11.77 9.40 12.84
CA VAL A 127 -12.08 9.39 14.28
C VAL A 127 -12.41 10.79 14.78
N LYS A 128 -11.61 11.79 14.41
CA LYS A 128 -11.83 13.21 14.77
C LYS A 128 -13.22 13.68 14.34
N ASP A 129 -13.60 13.45 13.09
CA ASP A 129 -14.90 13.88 12.55
C ASP A 129 -16.06 13.21 13.28
N LYS A 130 -15.92 11.93 13.63
CA LYS A 130 -16.93 11.20 14.40
C LYS A 130 -17.09 11.75 15.82
N LEU A 131 -16.00 12.22 16.45
CA LEU A 131 -16.02 12.80 17.78
C LEU A 131 -16.60 14.23 17.78
N LEU A 132 -16.32 15.03 16.75
CA LEU A 132 -16.78 16.42 16.65
C LEU A 132 -18.25 16.54 16.19
N LYS A 133 -18.80 15.52 15.51
CA LYS A 133 -20.21 15.46 15.12
C LYS A 133 -21.13 14.92 16.23
N LYS A 134 -20.59 14.65 17.41
CA LYS A 134 -21.34 14.21 18.60
C LYS A 134 -21.50 15.39 19.56
#